data_AF-A0A3M1MEN3-F1
#
_entry.id   AF-A0A3M1MEN3-F1
#
_cell.length_a   1.000
_cell.length_b   1.000
_cell.length_c   1.000
_cell.angle_alpha   90.00
_cell.angle_beta   90.00
_cell.angle_gamma   90.00
#
_symmetry.space_group_name_H-M   'P 1'
#
loop_
_entity.id
_entity.type
_entity.pdbx_description
1 polymer ?
#
loop_
_entity_poly.entity_id
_entity_poly.type
_entity_poly.pdbx_seq_one_letter_code
_entity_poly.pdbx_strand_id
1 'polypeptide(L)' 'TERELDHVFAGRFEGSPHPNPEEIDAFRWIDREELEREMATTPELFTPWFLIMMQQHADAIWQALR' A
#
# COMPACT_ATOMS: atom_id res chain seq x y z
N THR A 1 -7.12 13.40 -12.43
CA THR A 1 -7.90 13.48 -11.18
C THR A 1 -8.84 12.31 -11.14
N GLU A 2 -8.73 11.48 -10.11
CA GLU A 2 -9.68 10.41 -9.82
C GLU A 2 -10.82 10.95 -8.93
N ARG A 3 -12.00 10.32 -8.99
CA ARG A 3 -13.19 10.72 -8.21
C ARG A 3 -13.96 9.47 -7.79
N GLU A 4 -13.45 8.82 -6.76
CA GLU A 4 -13.82 7.43 -6.43
C GLU A 4 -14.21 7.30 -4.94
N LEU A 5 -14.98 6.25 -4.65
CA LEU A 5 -15.30 5.80 -3.29
C LEU A 5 -14.58 4.46 -3.09
N ASP A 6 -13.41 4.51 -2.45
CA ASP A 6 -12.57 3.34 -2.29
C ASP A 6 -13.00 2.46 -1.11
N HIS A 7 -12.96 1.15 -1.36
CA HIS A 7 -13.13 0.13 -0.33
C HIS A 7 -11.76 -0.43 0.02
N VAL A 8 -11.33 -0.24 1.26
CA VAL A 8 -10.01 -0.68 1.74
C VAL A 8 -10.13 -2.09 2.32
N PHE A 9 -9.31 -3.02 1.82
CA PHE A 9 -9.20 -4.39 2.32
C PHE A 9 -7.79 -4.65 2.83
N ALA A 10 -7.68 -5.44 3.91
CA ALA A 10 -6.42 -5.90 4.47
C ALA A 10 -6.47 -7.41 4.67
N GLY A 11 -5.38 -8.10 4.37
CA GLY A 11 -5.28 -9.56 4.51
C GLY A 11 -3.84 -10.06 4.51
N ARG A 12 -3.66 -11.33 4.88
CA ARG A 12 -2.37 -12.02 4.87
C ARG A 12 -2.25 -12.90 3.63
N PHE A 13 -1.05 -13.00 3.10
CA PHE A 13 -0.75 -13.81 1.93
C PHE A 13 0.54 -14.59 2.17
N GLU A 14 0.48 -15.91 2.03
CA GLU A 14 1.62 -16.83 2.26
C GLU A 14 2.18 -17.41 0.95
N GLY A 15 1.67 -16.96 -0.20
CA GLY A 15 2.12 -17.43 -1.51
C GLY A 15 3.21 -16.55 -2.13
N SER A 16 3.57 -16.86 -3.37
CA SER A 16 4.39 -15.99 -4.22
C SER A 16 3.52 -15.22 -5.21
N PRO A 17 3.66 -13.89 -5.34
CA PRO A 17 2.96 -13.14 -6.38
C PRO A 17 3.39 -13.58 -7.78
N HIS A 18 2.44 -13.67 -8.70
CA HIS A 18 2.66 -13.97 -10.12
C HIS A 18 2.09 -12.80 -10.95
N PRO A 19 2.79 -11.65 -11.05
CA PRO A 19 2.27 -10.45 -11.70
C PRO A 19 2.11 -10.62 -13.21
N ASN A 20 1.09 -9.97 -13.79
CA ASN A 20 1.04 -9.74 -15.24
C ASN A 20 1.97 -8.56 -15.58
N PRO A 21 3.01 -8.72 -16.41
CA PRO A 21 3.94 -7.64 -16.75
C PRO A 21 3.31 -6.49 -17.54
N GLU A 22 2.12 -6.67 -18.12
CA GLU A 22 1.37 -5.56 -18.75
C GLU A 22 0.76 -4.60 -17.71
N GLU A 23 0.59 -5.06 -16.47
CA GLU A 23 -0.07 -4.32 -15.38
C GLU A 23 0.90 -3.93 -14.24
N ILE A 24 1.89 -4.77 -13.96
CA ILE A 24 2.81 -4.62 -12.82
C ILE A 24 4.25 -4.75 -13.31
N ASP A 25 4.99 -3.64 -13.24
CA ASP A 25 6.40 -3.58 -13.62
C ASP A 25 7.32 -4.27 -12.57
N ALA A 26 7.08 -4.02 -11.29
CA ALA A 26 7.83 -4.63 -10.19
C ALA A 26 6.99 -4.70 -8.90
N PHE A 27 7.37 -5.60 -7.99
CA PHE A 27 6.82 -5.64 -6.63
C PHE A 27 7.92 -5.95 -5.62
N ARG A 28 7.70 -5.56 -4.36
CA ARG A 28 8.55 -5.94 -3.23
C ARG A 28 7.70 -6.06 -1.97
N TRP A 29 8.10 -6.96 -1.08
CA TRP A 29 7.63 -6.94 0.30
C TRP A 29 8.47 -5.93 1.08
N ILE A 30 7.83 -5.14 1.93
CA ILE A 30 8.47 -4.09 2.73
C ILE A 30 7.97 -4.17 4.17
N ASP A 31 8.87 -3.96 5.12
CA ASP A 31 8.52 -3.86 6.53
C ASP A 31 7.74 -2.58 6.82
N ARG A 32 6.79 -2.65 7.76
CA ARG A 32 5.94 -1.51 8.15
C ARG A 32 6.74 -0.24 8.43
N GLU A 33 7.77 -0.34 9.27
CA GLU A 33 8.57 0.82 9.67
C GLU A 33 9.32 1.44 8.49
N GLU A 34 9.78 0.61 7.55
CA GLU A 34 10.45 1.09 6.35
C GLU A 34 9.45 1.78 5.41
N LEU A 35 8.24 1.24 5.28
CA LEU A 35 7.19 1.83 4.45
C LEU A 35 6.75 3.19 5.00
N GLU A 36 6.57 3.29 6.32
CA GLU A 36 6.26 4.55 6.99
C GLU A 36 7.36 5.60 6.79
N ARG A 37 8.65 5.20 6.83
CA ARG A 37 9.77 6.08 6.52
C ARG A 37 9.74 6.54 5.06
N GLU A 38 9.63 5.62 4.11
CA GLU A 38 9.64 5.95 2.68
C GLU A 38 8.48 6.86 2.28
N MET A 39 7.27 6.65 2.81
CA MET A 39 6.14 7.55 2.58
C MET A 39 6.41 8.98 3.06
N ALA A 40 7.20 9.14 4.13
CA ALA A 40 7.55 10.44 4.68
C ALA A 40 8.72 11.11 3.93
N THR A 41 9.71 10.33 3.47
CA THR A 41 10.94 10.87 2.87
C THR A 41 10.91 10.98 1.36
N THR A 42 10.12 10.13 0.69
CA THR A 42 10.07 9.95 -0.77
C THR A 42 8.63 9.68 -1.22
N PRO A 43 7.67 10.58 -0.92
CA PRO A 43 6.25 10.39 -1.22
C PRO A 43 5.95 10.24 -2.72
N GLU A 44 6.81 10.75 -3.59
CA GLU A 44 6.68 10.68 -5.05
C GLU A 44 6.78 9.26 -5.63
N LEU A 45 7.26 8.29 -4.83
CA LEU A 45 7.25 6.86 -5.20
C LEU A 45 5.85 6.23 -5.07
N PHE A 46 4.90 6.93 -4.45
CA PHE A 46 3.58 6.42 -4.14
C PHE A 46 2.49 7.18 -4.90
N THR A 47 1.39 6.49 -5.17
CA THR A 47 0.20 7.15 -5.73
C THR A 47 -0.43 8.05 -4.66
N PRO A 48 -1.08 9.16 -5.06
CA PRO A 48 -1.75 10.05 -4.12
C PRO A 48 -2.82 9.35 -3.26
N TRP A 49 -3.62 8.45 -3.85
CA TRP A 49 -4.67 7.72 -3.12
C TRP A 49 -4.08 6.80 -2.04
N PHE A 50 -2.91 6.20 -2.28
CA PHE A 50 -2.25 5.34 -1.29
C PHE A 50 -1.80 6.16 -0.07
N LEU A 51 -1.18 7.32 -0.29
CA LEU A 51 -0.76 8.21 0.80
C LEU A 51 -1.96 8.72 1.60
N ILE A 52 -3.06 9.09 0.93
CA ILE A 52 -4.30 9.54 1.59
C ILE A 52 -4.91 8.40 2.42
N MET A 53 -5.00 7.20 1.87
CA MET A 53 -5.50 6.01 2.56
C MET A 53 -4.67 5.72 3.82
N MET A 54 -3.35 5.70 3.70
CA MET A 54 -2.46 5.45 4.84
C MET A 54 -2.57 6.55 5.90
N GLN A 55 -2.66 7.82 5.51
CA GLN A 55 -2.87 8.92 6.44
C GLN A 55 -4.18 8.79 7.24
N GLN A 56 -5.26 8.30 6.62
CA GLN A 56 -6.58 8.23 7.25
C GLN A 56 -6.83 6.92 8.00
N HIS A 57 -6.20 5.82 7.57
CA HIS A 57 -6.60 4.47 7.97
C HIS A 57 -5.45 3.54 8.40
N ALA A 58 -4.19 4.01 8.47
CA ALA A 58 -3.04 3.15 8.84
C ALA A 58 -3.28 2.34 10.13
N ASP A 59 -3.78 2.96 11.20
CA ASP A 59 -4.01 2.27 12.48
C ASP A 59 -5.00 1.09 12.32
N ALA A 60 -6.10 1.31 11.58
CA ALA A 60 -7.10 0.27 11.33
C ALA A 60 -6.53 -0.86 10.46
N ILE A 61 -5.77 -0.52 9.42
CA ILE A 61 -5.09 -1.48 8.53
C ILE A 61 -4.12 -2.35 9.34
N TRP A 62 -3.26 -1.72 10.15
CA TRP A 62 -2.29 -2.44 10.98
C TRP A 62 -2.94 -3.27 12.08
N GLN A 63 -4.06 -2.82 12.65
CA GLN A 63 -4.82 -3.62 13.60
C GLN A 63 -5.44 -4.86 12.94
N ALA A 64 -5.97 -4.73 11.72
CA ALA A 64 -6.58 -5.85 10.99
C ALA A 64 -5.57 -6.94 10.60
N LEU A 65 -4.28 -6.59 10.51
CA LEU A 65 -3.21 -7.51 10.14
C LEU A 65 -2.49 -8.16 11.33
N ARG A 66 -2.84 -7.79 12.58
CA ARG A 66 -2.31 -8.45 13.80
C ARG A 66 -2.72 -9.90 13.93
#